data_AF-A0AAW9EGV6-F1
#
_entry.id   AF-A0AAW9EGV6-F1
#
_cell.length_a   1.000
_cell.length_b   1.000
_cell.length_c   1.000
_cell.angle_alpha   90.00
_cell.angle_beta   90.00
_cell.angle_gamma   90.00
#
_symmetry.space_group_name_H-M   'P 1'
#
loop_
_entity.id
_entity.type
_entity.pdbx_description
1 polymer ?
#
loop_
_entity_poly.entity_id
_entity_poly.type
_entity_poly.pdbx_seq_one_letter_code
_entity_poly.pdbx_strand_id
1 'polypeptide(L)' 'VWNRGQQAFTIEPGERIAQMVIVPVVQAEFNIVEDFTATERGTGGFGHSGRQ' A
#
# COMPACT_ATOMS: atom_id res chain seq x y z
N VAL A 1 1.96 -5.23 16.88
CA VAL A 1 2.57 -6.24 15.97
C VAL A 1 1.56 -7.34 15.76
N TRP A 2 1.36 -7.79 14.52
CA TRP A 2 0.47 -8.91 14.21
C TRP A 2 1.29 -10.15 13.87
N ASN A 3 1.14 -11.21 14.65
CA ASN A 3 1.66 -12.54 14.31
C ASN A 3 0.67 -13.24 13.38
N ARG A 4 1.01 -13.30 12.08
CA ARG A 4 0.22 -13.99 11.04
C ARG A 4 0.57 -15.47 10.88
N GLY A 5 1.41 -16.02 11.75
CA GLY A 5 1.78 -17.44 11.78
C GLY A 5 0.85 -18.27 12.67
N GLN A 6 1.08 -19.58 12.74
CA GLN A 6 0.29 -20.52 13.55
C GLN A 6 0.92 -20.83 14.92
N GLN A 7 2.11 -20.31 15.19
CA GLN A 7 2.89 -20.59 16.41
C GLN A 7 2.97 -19.33 17.27
N ALA A 8 2.96 -19.51 18.59
CA ALA A 8 3.15 -18.43 19.55
C ALA A 8 4.54 -17.78 19.37
N PHE A 9 4.62 -16.46 19.61
CA PHE A 9 5.85 -15.70 19.55
C PHE A 9 5.92 -14.73 20.73
N THR A 10 7.02 -14.77 21.47
CA THR A 10 7.31 -13.86 22.59
C THR A 10 8.17 -12.72 22.08
N ILE A 11 7.75 -11.47 22.34
CA ILE A 11 8.56 -10.28 22.11
C ILE A 11 9.22 -9.92 23.43
N GLU A 12 10.55 -9.81 23.44
CA GLU A 12 11.30 -9.46 24.65
C GLU A 12 11.48 -7.94 24.80
N PRO A 13 11.60 -7.43 26.04
CA PRO A 13 11.92 -6.02 26.27
C PRO A 13 13.21 -5.59 25.53
N GLY A 14 13.11 -4.53 24.72
CA GLY A 14 14.23 -3.99 23.93
C GLY A 14 14.36 -4.59 22.52
N GLU A 15 13.53 -5.55 22.15
CA GLU A 15 13.53 -6.13 20.81
C GLU A 15 13.09 -5.13 19.73
N ARG A 16 13.80 -5.09 18.60
CA ARG A 16 13.45 -4.24 17.45
C ARG A 16 12.33 -4.89 16.64
N ILE A 17 11.10 -4.43 16.85
CA ILE A 17 9.88 -5.07 16.30
C ILE A 17 9.22 -4.33 15.13
N ALA A 18 9.74 -3.17 14.73
CA ALA A 18 9.28 -2.36 13.61
C ALA A 18 10.34 -1.31 13.21
N GLN A 19 10.05 -0.53 12.18
CA GLN A 19 10.86 0.60 11.73
C GLN A 19 9.97 1.77 11.29
N MET A 20 10.53 2.99 11.36
CA MET A 20 9.85 4.22 10.97
C MET A 20 10.47 4.77 9.69
N VAL A 21 9.63 5.26 8.78
CA VAL A 21 10.04 5.99 7.57
C VAL A 21 9.29 7.32 7.55
N ILE A 22 10.01 8.42 7.31
CA ILE A 22 9.44 9.77 7.22
C ILE A 22 9.38 10.15 5.73
N VAL A 23 8.18 10.45 5.24
CA VAL A 23 7.94 10.86 3.84
C VAL A 23 7.01 12.07 3.79
N PRO A 24 7.18 12.98 2.80
CA PRO A 24 6.23 14.07 2.58
C PRO A 24 4.87 13.53 2.15
N VAL A 25 3.80 14.21 2.54
CA VAL A 25 2.43 13.92 2.12
C VAL A 25 1.79 15.14 1.47
N VAL A 26 0.94 14.91 0.49
CA VAL A 26 0.15 15.94 -0.20
C VAL A 26 -1.32 15.72 0.15
N GLN A 27 -2.04 16.78 0.50
CA GLN A 27 -3.48 16.76 0.67
C GLN A 27 -4.13 17.15 -0.66
N ALA A 28 -4.95 16.26 -1.20
CA ALA A 28 -5.67 16.51 -2.45
C ALA A 28 -7.08 17.03 -2.16
N GLU A 29 -7.61 17.83 -3.08
CA GLU A 29 -9.02 18.21 -3.14
C GLU A 29 -9.68 17.46 -4.31
N PHE A 30 -10.86 16.90 -4.08
CA PHE A 30 -11.60 16.21 -5.14
C PHE A 30 -12.23 17.23 -6.09
N ASN A 31 -11.96 17.06 -7.39
CA ASN A 31 -12.68 17.75 -8.46
C ASN A 31 -13.58 16.74 -9.18
N ILE A 32 -14.90 16.90 -9.06
CA ILE A 32 -15.87 15.99 -9.66
C ILE A 32 -15.99 16.32 -11.16
N VAL A 33 -15.82 15.31 -12.01
CA VAL A 33 -15.92 15.41 -13.47
C VAL A 33 -16.88 14.35 -14.00
N GLU A 34 -17.48 14.60 -15.17
CA GLU A 34 -18.34 13.62 -15.84
C GLU A 34 -17.52 12.46 -16.42
N ASP A 35 -16.37 12.77 -17.04
CA ASP A 35 -15.50 11.78 -17.70
C ASP A 35 -14.00 12.06 -17.46
N PHE A 36 -13.19 10.99 -17.51
CA PHE A 36 -11.73 11.08 -17.45
C PHE A 36 -11.10 11.16 -18.84
N THR A 37 -9.95 11.82 -18.95
CA THR A 37 -9.10 11.74 -20.15
C THR A 37 -8.57 10.32 -20.32
N ALA A 38 -8.78 9.72 -21.49
CA ALA A 38 -8.30 8.38 -21.78
C ALA A 38 -6.77 8.28 -21.76
N THR A 39 -6.25 7.15 -21.28
CA THR A 39 -4.82 6.83 -21.26
C THR A 39 -4.61 5.40 -21.74
N GLU A 40 -3.39 5.07 -22.17
CA GLU A 40 -3.03 3.72 -22.63
C GLU A 40 -3.26 2.64 -21.56
N ARG A 41 -3.09 3.00 -20.28
CA ARG A 41 -3.35 2.10 -19.14
C ARG A 41 -4.85 1.95 -18.83
N GLY A 42 -5.63 3.02 -19.03
CA GLY A 42 -7.07 3.06 -18.75
C GLY A 42 -7.42 2.52 -17.36
N THR A 43 -8.41 1.63 -17.31
CA THR A 43 -8.93 0.99 -16.09
C THR A 43 -8.10 -0.22 -15.63
N GLY A 44 -6.97 -0.53 -16.27
CA GLY A 44 -6.15 -1.69 -15.96
C GLY A 44 -5.68 -1.72 -14.50
N GLY A 45 -5.64 -2.90 -13.89
CA GLY A 45 -5.20 -3.13 -12.50
C GLY A 45 -4.86 -4.60 -12.27
N PHE A 46 -4.44 -4.96 -11.04
CA PHE A 46 -4.29 -6.37 -10.61
C PHE A 46 -3.55 -7.30 -11.58
N GLY A 47 -2.36 -6.91 -12.04
CA GLY A 47 -1.57 -7.75 -12.96
C GLY A 47 -2.05 -7.70 -14.42
N HIS A 48 -2.73 -6.61 -14.82
CA HIS A 48 -3.15 -6.35 -16.21
C HIS A 48 -2.05 -6.53 -17.27
N SER A 49 -0.78 -6.31 -16.93
CA SER A 49 0.35 -6.56 -17.83
C SER A 49 0.78 -8.03 -17.93
N GLY A 50 0.12 -8.93 -17.19
CA GLY A 50 0.39 -10.36 -17.17
C GLY A 50 1.66 -10.76 -16.41
N ARG A 51 1.94 -12.06 -16.47
CA ARG A 51 3.19 -12.71 -16.05
C ARG A 51 3.68 -13.58 -17.22
N GLN A 52 4.99 -13.79 -17.33
CA GLN A 52 5.57 -14.84 -18.18
C GLN A 52 5.78 -16.12 -17.40
#